data_AF-A0A2R6EXR4-F1
#
_entry.id   AF-A0A2R6EXR4-F1
#
_cell.length_a   1.000
_cell.length_b   1.000
_cell.length_c   1.000
_cell.angle_alpha   90.00
_cell.angle_beta   90.00
_cell.angle_gamma   90.00
#
_symmetry.space_group_name_H-M   'P 1'
#
loop_
_entity.id
_entity.type
_entity.pdbx_description
1 polymer ?
#
loop_
_entity_poly.entity_id
_entity_poly.type
_entity_poly.pdbx_seq_one_letter_code
_entity_poly.pdbx_strand_id
1 'polypeptide(L)'
;MGWTLTPLSVVVFVSGAVSLAVAVAALRERPDPMAWPLAVLMMATAGWSIPHAISFGFTDVDQVSVFTRILSVFAPIVPVAYLVLAMKYAGYGRYLRRWVYPLLVAVPFGTAVTVWTNDAHHLYWRSATVEQVGN
;
A
#
# COMPACT_ATOMS: atom_id res chain seq x y z
N MET A 1 -16.15 21.75 -0.88
CA MET A 1 -16.58 21.19 0.43
C MET A 1 -17.49 20.01 0.13
N GLY A 2 -17.02 18.78 0.31
CA GLY A 2 -17.81 17.59 -0.01
C GLY A 2 -16.97 16.36 0.24
N TRP A 3 -16.71 16.06 1.52
CA TRP A 3 -16.20 14.75 1.91
C TRP A 3 -17.40 13.87 2.26
N THR A 4 -17.73 12.91 1.41
CA THR A 4 -18.87 12.01 1.61
C THR A 4 -18.41 10.70 2.21
N LEU A 5 -19.05 10.29 3.31
CA LEU A 5 -18.71 9.07 4.01
C LEU A 5 -19.43 7.90 3.35
N THR A 6 -18.73 7.15 2.49
CA THR A 6 -19.31 5.95 1.88
C THR A 6 -19.15 4.73 2.79
N PRO A 7 -20.06 3.74 2.74
CA PRO A 7 -19.88 2.49 3.48
C PRO A 7 -18.55 1.79 3.13
N LEU A 8 -18.11 1.88 1.87
CA LEU A 8 -16.83 1.35 1.41
C LEU A 8 -15.63 2.03 2.09
N SER A 9 -15.66 3.37 2.23
CA SER A 9 -14.62 4.11 2.97
C SER A 9 -14.45 3.58 4.39
N VAL A 10 -15.55 3.32 5.10
CA VAL A 10 -15.51 2.80 6.47
C VAL A 10 -14.85 1.42 6.50
N VAL A 11 -15.28 0.51 5.63
CA VAL A 11 -14.74 -0.87 5.58
C VAL A 11 -13.24 -0.86 5.30
N VAL A 12 -12.80 -0.08 4.32
CA VAL A 12 -11.38 -0.01 3.95
C VAL A 12 -10.55 0.68 5.04
N PHE A 13 -11.09 1.73 5.67
CA PHE A 13 -10.42 2.41 6.79
C PHE A 13 -10.24 1.49 7.99
N VAL A 14 -11.30 0.80 8.40
CA VAL A 14 -11.25 -0.19 9.50
C VAL A 14 -10.25 -1.30 9.16
N SER A 15 -10.24 -1.79 7.93
CA SER A 15 -9.27 -2.80 7.47
C SER A 15 -7.82 -2.30 7.60
N GLY A 16 -7.58 -1.03 7.27
CA GLY A 16 -6.30 -0.37 7.47
C GLY A 16 -5.91 -0.25 8.94
N ALA A 17 -6.85 0.14 9.80
CA ALA A 17 -6.64 0.23 11.24
C ALA A 17 -6.34 -1.14 11.89
N VAL A 18 -7.06 -2.19 11.49
CA VAL A 18 -6.81 -3.57 11.92
C VAL A 18 -5.43 -4.02 11.46
N SER A 19 -5.06 -3.75 10.20
CA SER A 19 -3.72 -4.06 9.68
C SER A 19 -2.64 -3.36 10.51
N LEU A 20 -2.82 -2.09 10.85
CA LEU A 20 -1.88 -1.37 11.70
C LEU A 20 -1.79 -1.98 13.11
N ALA A 21 -2.91 -2.38 13.70
CA ALA A 21 -2.95 -3.06 14.99
C ALA A 21 -2.18 -4.40 14.96
N VAL A 22 -2.37 -5.20 13.90
CA VAL A 22 -1.62 -6.45 13.69
C VAL A 22 -0.14 -6.18 13.51
N ALA A 23 0.26 -5.14 12.77
CA ALA A 23 1.67 -4.76 12.64
C ALA A 23 2.30 -4.45 14.00
N VAL A 24 1.62 -3.67 14.84
CA VAL A 24 2.09 -3.34 16.19
C VAL A 24 2.15 -4.59 17.08
N ALA A 25 1.15 -5.47 17.01
CA ALA A 25 1.16 -6.73 17.75
C ALA A 25 2.33 -7.62 17.34
N ALA A 26 2.56 -7.80 16.04
CA ALA A 26 3.71 -8.55 15.51
C ALA A 26 5.03 -7.97 16.00
N LEU A 27 5.18 -6.65 16.02
CA LEU A 27 6.39 -5.98 16.52
C LEU A 27 6.55 -6.06 18.05
N ARG A 28 5.54 -6.49 18.82
CA ARG A 28 5.66 -6.74 20.27
C ARG A 28 6.17 -8.16 20.55
N GLU A 29 5.89 -9.11 19.66
CA GLU A 29 6.32 -10.52 19.76
C GLU A 29 7.67 -10.77 19.03
N ARG A 30 8.63 -9.87 19.19
CA ARG A 30 9.92 -9.88 18.46
C ARG A 30 10.80 -11.14 18.56
N PRO A 31 10.67 -12.05 19.55
CA PRO A 31 11.40 -13.31 19.48
C PRO A 31 11.04 -14.16 18.25
N ASP A 32 9.88 -13.93 17.64
CA ASP A 32 9.44 -14.66 16.44
C ASP A 32 10.15 -14.15 15.16
N PRO A 33 10.86 -15.00 14.40
CA PRO A 33 11.47 -14.63 13.12
C PRO A 33 10.47 -14.14 12.04
N MET A 34 9.17 -14.39 12.23
CA MET A 34 8.08 -13.95 11.36
C MET A 34 7.50 -12.58 11.72
N ALA A 35 7.82 -12.05 12.91
CA ALA A 35 7.33 -10.76 13.39
C ALA A 35 7.61 -9.62 12.39
N TRP A 36 8.84 -9.53 11.88
CA TRP A 36 9.25 -8.47 10.96
C TRP A 36 8.58 -8.56 9.58
N PRO A 37 8.62 -9.69 8.86
CA PRO A 37 7.93 -9.83 7.58
C PRO A 37 6.43 -9.52 7.66
N LEU A 38 5.76 -10.00 8.72
CA LEU A 38 4.35 -9.75 8.95
C LEU A 38 4.10 -8.26 9.22
N ALA A 39 4.90 -7.63 10.08
CA ALA A 39 4.79 -6.21 10.38
C ALA A 39 4.96 -5.34 9.12
N VAL A 40 5.96 -5.63 8.28
CA VAL A 40 6.19 -4.88 7.02
C VAL A 40 4.99 -5.02 6.09
N LEU A 41 4.47 -6.24 5.90
CA LEU A 41 3.28 -6.46 5.08
C LEU A 41 2.08 -5.68 5.61
N MET A 42 1.81 -5.78 6.90
CA MET A 42 0.66 -5.13 7.53
C MET A 42 0.78 -3.59 7.55
N MET A 43 1.98 -3.04 7.73
CA MET A 43 2.24 -1.60 7.60
C MET A 43 2.02 -1.11 6.16
N ALA A 44 2.49 -1.87 5.16
CA ALA A 44 2.25 -1.54 3.75
C ALA A 44 0.76 -1.58 3.42
N THR A 45 0.04 -2.60 3.89
CA THR A 45 -1.42 -2.69 3.73
C THR A 45 -2.13 -1.52 4.40
N ALA A 46 -1.75 -1.12 5.62
CA ALA A 46 -2.32 0.04 6.29
C ALA A 46 -2.03 1.35 5.54
N GLY A 47 -0.78 1.55 5.11
CA GLY A 47 -0.35 2.70 4.33
C GLY A 47 -1.00 2.80 2.95
N TRP A 48 -1.48 1.69 2.40
CA TRP A 48 -2.29 1.68 1.19
C TRP A 48 -3.78 1.95 1.49
N SER A 49 -4.36 1.21 2.44
CA SER A 49 -5.79 1.24 2.73
C SER A 49 -6.28 2.56 3.32
N ILE A 50 -5.53 3.18 4.23
CA ILE A 50 -5.99 4.42 4.89
C ILE A 50 -6.10 5.59 3.89
N PRO A 51 -5.07 5.93 3.09
CA PRO A 51 -5.18 6.94 2.04
C PRO A 51 -6.26 6.61 1.02
N HIS A 52 -6.42 5.32 0.67
CA HIS A 52 -7.45 4.90 -0.28
C HIS A 52 -8.87 5.13 0.25
N ALA A 53 -9.14 4.77 1.50
CA ALA A 53 -10.41 5.03 2.16
C ALA A 53 -10.76 6.52 2.23
N ILE A 54 -9.75 7.36 2.50
CA ILE A 54 -9.89 8.81 2.53
C ILE A 54 -10.20 9.34 1.11
N SER A 55 -9.55 8.78 0.08
CA SER A 55 -9.75 9.19 -1.33
C SER A 55 -11.20 9.05 -1.78
N PHE A 56 -11.91 8.02 -1.32
CA PHE A 56 -13.31 7.77 -1.68
C PHE A 56 -14.28 8.87 -1.24
N GLY A 57 -13.92 9.66 -0.22
CA GLY A 57 -14.77 10.77 0.19
C GLY A 57 -14.63 12.00 -0.69
N PHE A 58 -13.60 12.08 -1.54
CA PHE A 58 -13.41 13.22 -2.42
C PHE A 58 -14.10 13.02 -3.77
N THR A 59 -14.80 14.06 -4.21
CA THR A 59 -15.35 14.16 -5.58
C THR A 59 -14.45 14.96 -6.51
N ASP A 60 -13.44 15.63 -5.96
CA ASP A 60 -12.48 16.47 -6.67
C ASP A 60 -11.29 15.63 -7.16
N VAL A 61 -11.00 15.73 -8.47
CA VAL A 61 -9.93 14.96 -9.13
C VAL A 61 -8.55 15.28 -8.56
N ASP A 62 -8.29 16.53 -8.17
CA ASP A 62 -6.99 16.93 -7.64
C ASP A 62 -6.76 16.29 -6.27
N GLN A 63 -7.79 16.30 -5.41
CA GLN A 63 -7.74 15.63 -4.10
C GLN A 63 -7.53 14.12 -4.26
N VAL A 64 -8.34 13.46 -5.11
CA VAL A 64 -8.20 12.01 -5.37
C VAL A 64 -6.79 11.71 -5.88
N SER A 65 -6.26 12.52 -6.81
CA SER A 65 -4.93 12.32 -7.39
C SER A 65 -3.81 12.40 -6.36
N VAL A 66 -3.89 13.29 -5.37
CA VAL A 66 -2.91 13.35 -4.27
C VAL A 66 -2.92 12.05 -3.46
N PHE A 67 -4.08 11.57 -3.06
CA PHE A 67 -4.18 10.30 -2.33
C PHE A 67 -3.77 9.10 -3.20
N THR A 68 -4.03 9.13 -4.50
CA THR A 68 -3.55 8.12 -5.46
C THR A 68 -2.02 8.07 -5.54
N ARG A 69 -1.35 9.22 -5.51
CA ARG A 69 0.13 9.27 -5.46
C ARG A 69 0.68 8.76 -4.13
N ILE A 70 -0.04 8.96 -3.03
CA ILE A 70 0.36 8.42 -1.72
C ILE A 70 0.19 6.91 -1.71
N LEU A 71 -0.98 6.39 -2.07
CA LEU A 71 -1.28 4.96 -2.04
C LEU A 71 -0.40 4.18 -3.02
N SER A 72 0.02 4.77 -4.14
CA SER A 72 0.91 4.13 -5.11
C SER A 72 2.31 3.83 -4.56
N VAL A 73 2.72 4.47 -3.46
CA VAL A 73 3.98 4.14 -2.77
C VAL A 73 3.85 2.82 -2.02
N PHE A 74 2.70 2.58 -1.39
CA PHE A 74 2.47 1.44 -0.51
C PHE A 74 1.92 0.21 -1.25
N ALA A 75 1.05 0.41 -2.23
CA ALA A 75 0.43 -0.66 -3.02
C ALA A 75 1.44 -1.69 -3.58
N PRO A 76 2.54 -1.29 -4.25
CA PRO A 76 3.49 -2.25 -4.80
C PRO A 76 4.40 -2.89 -3.74
N ILE A 77 4.46 -2.35 -2.51
CA ILE A 77 5.20 -2.97 -1.40
C ILE A 77 4.45 -4.21 -0.89
N VAL A 78 3.12 -4.22 -0.92
CA VAL A 78 2.28 -5.33 -0.45
C VAL A 78 2.67 -6.68 -1.08
N PRO A 79 2.69 -6.85 -2.42
CA PRO A 79 3.06 -8.13 -3.03
C PRO A 79 4.52 -8.53 -2.73
N VAL A 80 5.43 -7.56 -2.66
CA VAL A 80 6.84 -7.81 -2.31
C VAL A 80 6.98 -8.31 -0.87
N ALA A 81 6.32 -7.64 0.07
CA ALA A 81 6.32 -8.03 1.48
C ALA A 81 5.63 -9.38 1.68
N TYR A 82 4.54 -9.65 0.95
CA TYR A 82 3.86 -10.94 0.97
C TYR A 82 4.76 -12.06 0.44
N LEU A 83 5.50 -11.83 -0.64
CA LEU A 83 6.46 -12.81 -1.16
C LEU A 83 7.56 -13.12 -0.14
N VAL A 84 8.12 -12.11 0.51
CA VAL A 84 9.13 -12.30 1.56
C VAL A 84 8.56 -13.10 2.73
N LEU A 85 7.34 -12.76 3.18
CA LEU A 85 6.62 -13.48 4.23
C LEU A 85 6.39 -14.94 3.83
N ALA A 86 5.83 -15.21 2.65
CA ALA A 86 5.54 -16.54 2.15
C ALA A 86 6.81 -17.40 2.00
N MET A 87 7.89 -16.83 1.47
CA MET A 87 9.19 -17.51 1.35
C MET A 87 9.77 -17.89 2.71
N LYS A 88 9.67 -16.99 3.72
CA LYS A 88 10.10 -17.31 5.08
C LYS A 88 9.21 -18.37 5.72
N TYR A 89 7.90 -18.25 5.57
CA TYR A 89 6.91 -19.19 6.09
C TYR A 89 7.11 -20.61 5.52
N ALA A 90 7.37 -20.71 4.22
CA ALA A 90 7.65 -21.99 3.54
C ALA A 90 9.06 -22.54 3.79
N GLY A 91 9.87 -21.94 4.67
CA GLY A 91 11.24 -22.41 4.96
C GLY A 91 12.28 -22.08 3.87
N TYR A 92 11.90 -21.30 2.87
CA TYR A 92 12.75 -20.87 1.76
C TYR A 92 13.60 -19.62 2.06
N GLY A 93 13.77 -19.28 3.34
CA GLY A 93 14.57 -18.14 3.80
C GLY A 93 16.02 -18.13 3.28
N ARG A 94 16.60 -19.30 2.95
CA ARG A 94 17.94 -19.41 2.36
C ARG A 94 18.10 -18.69 1.00
N TYR A 95 17.01 -18.49 0.27
CA TYR A 95 17.00 -17.80 -1.02
C TYR A 95 16.88 -16.28 -0.88
N LEU A 96 16.40 -15.77 0.28
CA LEU A 96 16.31 -14.36 0.61
C LEU A 96 17.67 -13.79 1.06
N ARG A 97 18.65 -13.84 0.16
CA ARG A 97 19.97 -13.27 0.37
C ARG A 97 19.88 -11.75 0.44
N ARG A 98 20.83 -11.11 1.13
CA ARG A 98 20.90 -9.64 1.28
C ARG A 98 20.80 -8.84 -0.03
N TRP A 99 21.26 -9.42 -1.15
CA TRP A 99 21.21 -8.79 -2.47
C TRP A 99 19.86 -8.91 -3.17
N VAL A 100 18.96 -9.79 -2.71
CA VAL A 100 17.62 -9.96 -3.29
C VAL A 100 16.70 -8.81 -2.86
N TYR A 101 16.87 -8.29 -1.64
CA TYR A 101 16.08 -7.17 -1.12
C TYR A 101 16.14 -5.90 -2.00
N PRO A 102 17.31 -5.39 -2.44
CA PRO A 102 17.32 -4.24 -3.33
C PRO A 102 16.66 -4.51 -4.69
N LEU A 103 16.76 -5.74 -5.23
CA LEU A 103 16.06 -6.11 -6.46
C LEU A 103 14.53 -6.10 -6.27
N LEU A 104 14.06 -6.64 -5.14
CA LEU A 104 12.65 -6.64 -4.76
C LEU A 104 12.12 -5.22 -4.52
N VAL A 105 12.93 -4.32 -3.99
CA VAL A 105 12.56 -2.91 -3.73
C VAL A 105 12.66 -2.05 -5.00
N ALA A 106 13.46 -2.44 -5.99
CA ALA A 106 13.59 -1.69 -7.25
C ALA A 106 12.24 -1.57 -7.98
N VAL A 107 11.40 -2.60 -7.93
CA VAL A 107 10.05 -2.60 -8.54
C VAL A 107 9.12 -1.56 -7.89
N PRO A 108 8.82 -1.61 -6.58
CA PRO A 108 7.96 -0.62 -5.93
C PRO A 108 8.55 0.79 -6.00
N PHE A 109 9.88 0.92 -5.93
CA PHE A 109 10.55 2.22 -6.12
C PHE A 109 10.33 2.78 -7.52
N GLY A 110 10.54 1.97 -8.56
CA GLY A 110 10.29 2.38 -9.95
C GLY A 110 8.83 2.76 -10.19
N THR A 111 7.88 2.00 -9.64
CA THR A 111 6.46 2.33 -9.70
C THR A 111 6.16 3.67 -9.02
N ALA A 112 6.68 3.89 -7.81
CA ALA A 112 6.49 5.14 -7.08
C ALA A 112 7.06 6.34 -7.84
N VAL A 113 8.28 6.22 -8.37
CA VAL A 113 8.91 7.28 -9.18
C VAL A 113 8.05 7.58 -10.41
N THR A 114 7.64 6.57 -11.17
CA THR A 114 6.84 6.73 -12.39
C THR A 114 5.50 7.42 -12.12
N VAL A 115 4.87 7.10 -10.99
CA VAL A 115 3.62 7.76 -10.59
C VAL A 115 3.86 9.23 -10.22
N TRP A 116 4.90 9.50 -9.44
CA TRP A 116 5.19 10.86 -8.97
C TRP A 116 5.70 11.78 -10.08
N THR A 117 6.41 11.24 -11.07
CA THR A 117 6.87 11.98 -12.26
C THR A 117 5.87 11.94 -13.41
N ASN A 118 4.66 11.41 -13.19
CA ASN A 118 3.70 11.20 -14.27
C ASN A 118 3.32 12.48 -15.01
N ASP A 119 3.38 13.65 -14.37
CA ASP A 119 3.11 14.94 -15.03
C ASP A 119 4.11 15.28 -16.14
N ALA A 120 5.32 14.70 -16.10
CA ALA A 120 6.36 14.95 -17.09
C ALA A 120 6.28 14.00 -18.32
N HIS A 121 5.74 12.79 -18.15
CA HIS A 121 5.84 11.74 -19.18
C HIS A 121 4.52 11.01 -19.49
N HIS A 122 3.50 11.12 -18.64
CA HIS A 122 2.17 10.48 -18.80
C HIS A 122 2.23 8.97 -19.11
N LEU A 123 3.16 8.25 -18.46
CA LEU A 123 3.39 6.81 -18.69
C LEU A 123 2.46 5.95 -17.82
N TYR A 124 2.04 6.48 -16.66
CA TYR A 124 1.18 5.79 -15.72
C TYR A 124 -0.29 6.13 -15.96
N TRP A 125 -0.63 7.42 -16.12
CA TRP A 125 -1.97 7.84 -16.56
C TRP A 125 -1.88 9.01 -17.55
N ARG A 126 -2.76 9.00 -18.56
CA ARG A 126 -2.90 10.08 -19.56
C ARG A 126 -3.99 11.09 -19.20
N SER A 127 -5.06 10.62 -18.56
CA SER A 127 -6.20 11.42 -18.11
C SER A 127 -6.74 10.84 -16.81
N ALA A 128 -7.23 11.69 -15.92
CA ALA A 128 -7.87 11.29 -14.68
C ALA A 128 -9.26 11.94 -14.61
N THR A 129 -10.28 11.13 -14.36
CA THR A 129 -11.66 11.56 -14.15
C THR A 129 -12.20 10.81 -12.94
N VAL A 130 -12.97 11.50 -12.09
CA VAL A 130 -13.67 10.89 -10.96
C VAL A 130 -15.12 10.67 -11.37
N GLU A 131 -15.55 9.42 -11.36
CA GLU A 131 -16.93 9.02 -11.63
C GLU A 131 -17.55 8.41 -10.37
N GLN A 132 -18.76 8.87 -10.02
CA GLN A 132 -19.51 8.35 -8.89
C GLN A 132 -20.39 7.20 -9.37
N VAL A 133 -20.07 5.98 -8.96
CA VAL A 133 -20.84 4.78 -9.32
C VAL A 133 -21.87 4.51 -8.22
N GLY A 134 -23.15 4.67 -8.54
CA GLY A 134 -24.27 4.33 -7.62
C GLY A 134 -25.14 5.49 -7.13
N ASN A 135 -25.23 6.60 -7.87
CA ASN A 135 -26.27 7.63 -7.71
C ASN A 135 -27.28 7.58 -8.86
#